data_AF-A0A523NHE8-F1
#
_entry.id   AF-A0A523NHE8-F1
#
_cell.length_a   1.000
_cell.length_b   1.000
_cell.length_c   1.000
_cell.angle_alpha   90.00
_cell.angle_beta   90.00
_cell.angle_gamma   90.00
#
_symmetry.space_group_name_H-M   'P 1'
#
loop_
_entity.id
_entity.type
_entity.pdbx_description
1 polymer ?
#
loop_
_entity_poly.entity_id
_entity_poly.type
_entity_poly.pdbx_seq_one_letter_code
_entity_poly.pdbx_strand_id
1 'polypeptide(L)'
;MFKFLRKYNKYILAVGGTLLLITFLIPYAFTQLLQGTGGGPRGTWATVGHEKQRKITFDDLAILQREMRLLDAAGAQLQMPIPVDRADYWYLLTLEAQNAGVVPAPGTLFATGQAQQQLALLAAVTGESTGFVRQTLAKVQGVQQLLRLYIDGDKYSDRRLKHLARRLYHRVTVRPVVIEATADGGRSFTEQELADQLEKYADIAPGEGKMGFGYRLPDRAGIEWLAIPADTVREMISNSDQLNPVPLRKHWTLEARKGRFDPPDAGTPVPDAVREDLLERLTLETLDKIERTANDQLRFARRGLGKRGGYEELPDGWAGLSFQQLALDLQSEYGIALPHYKATGSGLLAGDELRELEGIGTANSNKFGQAPVSLTTLVLGAKAFGGSAVIPIQQGVSGPPLRDTDRSVYLFRITATDTSRPPTAVDEVRDQLVADLNRVEDYQRLTANAQSIRQVAVADGLLALAMQYDTAVAAPTNLTLGFSASLPGIGLNEELVEAIVDHAMALPRDIAVADLPEEERVLVLPVEENLSLLVARLMDQTPLTQEIFQTYMQYGLVQSKLLADEVATDDPKKEFGFEALAERHAFKLTRPDDAPTTQPDESTAEAGM
;
A
#
# COMPACT_ATOMS: atom_id res chain seq x y z
N MET A 1 -59.65 52.53 19.08
CA MET A 1 -58.25 52.11 19.27
C MET A 1 -57.20 53.13 18.78
N PHE A 2 -57.51 54.00 17.80
CA PHE A 2 -56.59 55.07 17.34
C PHE A 2 -56.40 56.30 18.27
N LYS A 3 -57.18 56.44 19.35
CA LYS A 3 -57.01 57.52 20.34
C LYS A 3 -55.91 57.22 21.38
N PHE A 4 -55.61 55.94 21.64
CA PHE A 4 -54.61 55.53 22.62
C PHE A 4 -53.18 55.72 22.09
N LEU A 5 -52.94 55.34 20.83
CA LEU A 5 -51.67 55.57 20.11
C LEU A 5 -51.34 57.05 19.96
N ARG A 6 -52.35 57.94 19.79
CA ARG A 6 -52.12 59.39 19.67
C ARG A 6 -51.76 60.05 21.01
N LYS A 7 -52.29 59.55 22.14
CA LYS A 7 -52.05 60.10 23.47
C LYS A 7 -50.65 59.76 24.01
N TYR A 8 -50.09 58.62 23.62
CA TYR A 8 -48.79 58.14 24.12
C TYR A 8 -47.67 58.11 23.07
N ASN A 9 -47.89 58.69 21.88
CA ASN A 9 -46.92 58.68 20.77
C ASN A 9 -45.53 59.21 21.19
N LYS A 10 -45.47 60.28 22.00
CA LYS A 10 -44.19 60.83 22.49
C LYS A 10 -43.47 59.90 23.47
N TYR A 11 -44.21 59.18 24.30
CA TYR A 11 -43.64 58.24 25.28
C TYR A 11 -43.18 56.94 24.61
N ILE A 12 -43.95 56.44 23.64
CA ILE A 12 -43.58 55.24 22.86
C ILE A 12 -42.36 55.53 21.98
N LEU A 13 -42.26 56.72 21.38
CA LEU A 13 -41.09 57.12 20.59
C LEU A 13 -39.85 57.30 21.47
N ALA A 14 -39.98 57.91 22.65
CA ALA A 14 -38.87 58.08 23.58
C ALA A 14 -38.38 56.73 24.13
N VAL A 15 -39.28 55.90 24.67
CA VAL A 15 -38.93 54.60 25.27
C VAL A 15 -38.47 53.60 24.20
N GLY A 16 -39.14 53.56 23.05
CA GLY A 16 -38.74 52.71 21.93
C GLY A 16 -37.40 53.14 21.32
N GLY A 17 -37.13 54.44 21.21
CA GLY A 17 -35.86 54.97 20.74
C GLY A 17 -34.70 54.67 21.70
N THR A 18 -34.91 54.80 23.01
CA THR A 18 -33.87 54.47 24.01
C THR A 18 -33.61 52.97 24.09
N LEU A 19 -34.64 52.12 24.03
CA LEU A 19 -34.46 50.67 24.00
C LEU A 19 -33.71 50.22 22.75
N LEU A 20 -34.03 50.79 21.59
CA LEU A 20 -33.36 50.44 20.33
C LEU A 20 -31.90 50.90 20.34
N LEU A 21 -31.61 52.07 20.93
CA LEU A 21 -30.25 52.58 21.09
C LEU A 21 -29.43 51.72 22.08
N ILE A 22 -30.04 51.27 23.18
CA ILE A 22 -29.40 50.32 24.13
C ILE A 22 -29.12 48.98 23.45
N THR A 23 -30.08 48.45 22.67
CA THR A 23 -29.93 47.15 21.99
C THR A 23 -28.82 47.18 20.93
N PHE A 24 -28.60 48.34 20.28
CA PHE A 24 -27.50 48.53 19.32
C PHE A 24 -26.14 48.87 19.98
N LEU A 25 -26.12 49.41 21.20
CA LEU A 25 -24.86 49.75 21.90
C LEU A 25 -24.28 48.58 22.72
N ILE A 26 -25.11 47.63 23.17
CA ILE A 26 -24.66 46.49 23.97
C ILE A 26 -23.56 45.66 23.27
N PRO A 27 -23.63 45.34 21.95
CA PRO A 27 -22.57 44.57 21.30
C PRO A 27 -21.20 45.25 21.30
N TYR A 28 -21.16 46.59 21.23
CA TYR A 28 -19.91 47.37 21.17
C TYR A 28 -19.33 47.70 22.56
N ALA A 29 -20.18 47.88 23.58
CA ALA A 29 -19.72 48.14 24.94
C ALA A 29 -19.24 46.86 25.67
N PHE A 30 -19.86 45.70 25.39
CA PHE A 30 -19.44 44.43 25.99
C PHE A 30 -18.10 43.94 25.45
N THR A 31 -17.82 44.16 24.16
CA THR A 31 -16.56 43.77 23.52
C THR A 31 -15.36 44.59 24.00
N GLN A 32 -15.54 45.89 24.30
CA GLN A 32 -14.48 46.73 24.86
C GLN A 32 -14.22 46.48 26.36
N LEU A 33 -15.26 46.12 27.13
CA LEU A 33 -15.09 45.81 28.56
C LEU A 33 -14.43 44.43 28.79
N LEU A 34 -14.70 43.44 27.93
CA LEU A 34 -14.07 42.11 27.97
C LEU A 34 -12.61 42.10 27.46
N GLN A 35 -12.20 43.12 26.70
CA GLN A 35 -10.79 43.29 26.30
C GLN A 35 -9.93 43.94 27.40
N GLY A 36 -10.55 44.51 28.45
CA GLY A 36 -9.87 45.22 29.54
C GLY A 36 -9.21 44.32 30.59
N THR A 37 -9.47 43.01 30.60
CA THR A 37 -8.89 42.05 31.56
C THR A 37 -8.13 40.94 30.85
N GLY A 38 -6.90 41.25 30.43
CA GLY A 38 -5.85 40.24 30.19
C GLY A 38 -5.80 39.57 28.81
N GLY A 39 -6.63 39.95 27.85
CA GLY A 39 -6.66 39.36 26.49
C GLY A 39 -5.85 40.11 25.42
N GLY A 40 -4.98 41.05 25.80
CA GLY A 40 -4.06 41.72 24.87
C GLY A 40 -2.79 40.89 24.61
N PRO A 41 -1.92 41.31 23.66
CA PRO A 41 -0.68 40.59 23.33
C PRO A 41 0.25 40.35 24.53
N ARG A 42 0.17 41.23 25.55
CA ARG A 42 0.90 41.13 26.84
C ARG A 42 0.17 40.35 27.94
N GLY A 43 -0.99 39.76 27.64
CA GLY A 43 -1.72 38.88 28.55
C GLY A 43 -0.91 37.65 28.90
N THR A 44 -1.07 37.13 30.12
CA THR A 44 -0.38 35.90 30.56
C THR A 44 -1.07 34.68 29.96
N TRP A 45 -0.33 33.91 29.16
CA TRP A 45 -0.76 32.64 28.58
C TRP A 45 -0.44 31.48 29.51
N ALA A 46 0.79 31.42 30.03
CA ALA A 46 1.24 30.38 30.96
C ALA A 46 2.21 30.91 32.01
N THR A 47 2.44 30.15 33.08
CA THR A 47 3.49 30.42 34.07
C THR A 47 4.45 29.24 34.20
N VAL A 48 5.71 29.53 34.51
CA VAL A 48 6.77 28.52 34.72
C VAL A 48 7.65 28.87 35.92
N GLY A 49 8.07 27.87 36.67
CA GLY A 49 9.01 27.99 37.80
C GLY A 49 8.36 27.82 39.18
N HIS A 50 9.09 27.15 40.09
CA HIS A 50 8.62 26.80 41.45
C HIS A 50 8.65 27.99 42.43
N GLU A 51 9.74 28.77 42.48
CA GLU A 51 9.91 29.86 43.47
C GLU A 51 9.58 31.26 42.93
N LYS A 52 9.93 31.54 41.67
CA LYS A 52 9.61 32.78 40.97
C LYS A 52 8.94 32.44 39.65
N GLN A 53 7.61 32.55 39.63
CA GLN A 53 6.82 32.27 38.45
C GLN A 53 7.11 33.29 37.36
N ARG A 54 7.77 32.84 36.28
CA ARG A 54 7.92 33.61 35.05
C ARG A 54 6.62 33.54 34.27
N LYS A 55 6.09 34.70 33.89
CA LYS A 55 4.92 34.81 33.03
C LYS A 55 5.35 34.65 31.57
N ILE A 56 4.67 33.77 30.86
CA ILE A 56 4.76 33.58 29.41
C ILE A 56 3.54 34.26 28.83
N THR A 57 3.74 35.11 27.83
CA THR A 57 2.70 35.97 27.27
C THR A 57 2.08 35.37 26.00
N PHE A 58 0.94 35.91 25.56
CA PHE A 58 0.38 35.56 24.25
C PHE A 58 1.27 35.98 23.07
N ASP A 59 2.11 37.00 23.25
CA ASP A 59 3.18 37.34 22.29
C ASP A 59 4.22 36.19 22.16
N ASP A 60 4.57 35.56 23.28
CA ASP A 60 5.47 34.40 23.28
C ASP A 60 4.81 33.18 22.60
N LEU A 61 3.51 32.97 22.82
CA LEU A 61 2.75 31.93 22.13
C LEU A 61 2.75 32.13 20.61
N ALA A 62 2.55 33.36 20.14
CA ALA A 62 2.60 33.68 18.72
C ALA A 62 3.99 33.44 18.10
N ILE A 63 5.07 33.57 18.89
CA ILE A 63 6.42 33.17 18.49
C ILE A 63 6.50 31.64 18.39
N LEU A 64 6.07 30.91 19.41
CA LEU A 64 6.11 29.44 19.44
C LEU A 64 5.28 28.81 18.30
N GLN A 65 4.11 29.36 17.97
CA GLN A 65 3.30 28.90 16.84
C GLN A 65 3.96 29.15 15.47
N ARG A 66 4.79 30.20 15.35
CA ARG A 66 5.62 30.40 14.16
C ARG A 66 6.78 29.42 14.09
N GLU A 67 7.36 29.07 15.23
CA GLU A 67 8.39 28.02 15.31
C GLU A 67 7.81 26.65 14.93
N MET A 68 6.61 26.29 15.43
CA MET A 68 5.92 25.03 15.06
C MET A 68 5.68 24.93 13.55
N ARG A 69 5.17 25.99 12.91
CA ARG A 69 4.99 26.02 11.44
C ARG A 69 6.29 25.77 10.67
N LEU A 70 7.43 26.18 11.24
CA LEU A 70 8.73 25.93 10.66
C LEU A 70 9.18 24.47 10.86
N LEU A 71 8.88 23.87 12.01
CA LEU A 71 9.11 22.45 12.26
C LEU A 71 8.28 21.59 11.30
N ASP A 72 7.01 21.93 11.10
CA ASP A 72 6.11 21.24 10.15
C ASP A 72 6.63 21.34 8.72
N ALA A 73 7.03 22.54 8.28
CA ALA A 73 7.57 22.78 6.94
C ALA A 73 8.91 22.06 6.70
N ALA A 74 9.70 21.84 7.75
CA ALA A 74 10.98 21.15 7.68
C ALA A 74 10.88 19.64 8.02
N GLY A 75 9.69 19.13 8.36
CA GLY A 75 9.46 17.90 9.12
C GLY A 75 10.23 16.66 8.65
N ALA A 76 10.24 16.34 7.36
CA ALA A 76 10.94 15.15 6.85
C ALA A 76 12.48 15.24 6.95
N GLN A 77 13.03 16.45 7.06
CA GLN A 77 14.47 16.70 7.14
C GLN A 77 14.98 16.82 8.58
N LEU A 78 14.11 17.18 9.52
CA LEU A 78 14.43 17.27 10.95
C LEU A 78 14.08 15.94 11.63
N GLN A 79 15.04 15.02 11.67
CA GLN A 79 14.90 13.77 12.43
C GLN A 79 14.86 14.08 13.93
N MET A 80 13.67 14.31 14.47
CA MET A 80 13.43 14.47 15.90
C MET A 80 13.11 13.09 16.51
N PRO A 81 13.77 12.69 17.61
CA PRO A 81 13.51 11.40 18.25
C PRO A 81 12.10 11.29 18.86
N ILE A 82 11.46 12.42 19.17
CA ILE A 82 10.12 12.48 19.77
C ILE A 82 9.27 13.43 18.91
N PRO A 83 8.04 13.03 18.52
CA PRO A 83 7.13 13.91 17.79
C PRO A 83 6.69 15.07 18.68
N VAL A 84 6.71 16.29 18.12
CA VAL A 84 6.26 17.51 18.80
C VAL A 84 5.07 18.06 18.03
N ASP A 85 3.91 18.03 18.65
CA ASP A 85 2.60 18.37 18.04
C ASP A 85 1.97 19.63 18.63
N ARG A 86 2.54 20.18 19.72
CA ARG A 86 1.99 21.33 20.44
C ARG A 86 3.04 22.36 20.88
N ALA A 87 2.63 23.63 20.92
CA ALA A 87 3.51 24.78 21.15
C ALA A 87 4.03 24.89 22.60
N ASP A 88 3.23 24.49 23.57
CA ASP A 88 3.58 24.37 24.99
C ASP A 88 4.59 23.25 25.23
N TYR A 89 4.44 22.10 24.56
CA TYR A 89 5.43 21.03 24.63
C TYR A 89 6.77 21.45 24.00
N TRP A 90 6.72 22.09 22.83
CA TRP A 90 7.90 22.67 22.20
C TRP A 90 8.61 23.69 23.11
N TYR A 91 7.84 24.55 23.78
CA TYR A 91 8.37 25.50 24.76
C TYR A 91 9.16 24.79 25.87
N LEU A 92 8.58 23.74 26.46
CA LEU A 92 9.21 23.01 27.56
C LEU A 92 10.50 22.29 27.14
N LEU A 93 10.51 21.66 25.95
CA LEU A 93 11.71 21.03 25.40
C LEU A 93 12.83 22.04 25.17
N THR A 94 12.50 23.20 24.59
CA THR A 94 13.50 24.24 24.33
C THR A 94 13.97 24.91 25.62
N LEU A 95 13.11 25.02 26.64
CA LEU A 95 13.48 25.50 27.97
C LEU A 95 14.46 24.53 28.65
N GLU A 96 14.20 23.22 28.57
CA GLU A 96 15.09 22.19 29.13
C GLU A 96 16.46 22.21 28.43
N ALA A 97 16.48 22.29 27.10
CA ALA A 97 17.73 22.39 26.34
C ALA A 97 18.52 23.68 26.66
N GLN A 98 17.83 24.79 26.90
CA GLN A 98 18.45 26.05 27.31
C GLN A 98 19.04 25.95 28.73
N ASN A 99 18.30 25.36 29.67
CA ASN A 99 18.77 25.17 31.04
C ASN A 99 19.96 24.20 31.12
N ALA A 100 19.98 23.19 30.25
CA ALA A 100 21.11 22.28 30.09
C ALA A 100 22.33 22.90 29.38
N GLY A 101 22.20 24.12 28.84
CA GLY A 101 23.30 24.83 28.18
C GLY A 101 23.72 24.22 26.84
N VAL A 102 22.86 23.41 26.21
CA VAL A 102 23.18 22.70 24.96
C VAL A 102 22.67 23.40 23.71
N VAL A 103 21.98 24.54 23.84
CA VAL A 103 21.53 25.34 22.69
C VAL A 103 22.71 26.15 22.14
N PRO A 104 23.17 25.88 20.91
CA PRO A 104 24.27 26.62 20.30
C PRO A 104 23.89 28.06 19.93
N ALA A 105 24.89 28.93 19.78
CA ALA A 105 24.67 30.29 19.32
C ALA A 105 24.18 30.28 17.85
N PRO A 106 23.14 31.06 17.47
CA PRO A 106 22.52 31.02 16.13
C PRO A 106 23.48 31.25 14.94
N GLY A 107 24.63 31.89 15.18
CA GLY A 107 25.64 32.16 14.15
C GLY A 107 26.57 30.98 13.82
N THR A 108 26.56 29.91 14.61
CA THR A 108 27.53 28.80 14.49
C THR A 108 27.11 27.72 13.49
N LEU A 109 25.82 27.64 13.15
CA LEU A 109 25.24 26.44 12.55
C LEU A 109 25.10 26.44 11.02
N PHE A 110 25.45 27.55 10.34
CA PHE A 110 25.19 27.69 8.90
C PHE A 110 26.27 28.52 8.19
N ALA A 111 27.55 28.25 8.49
CA ALA A 111 28.69 29.01 7.96
C ALA A 111 29.08 28.64 6.51
N THR A 112 28.44 27.63 5.89
CA THR A 112 28.76 27.13 4.55
C THR A 112 27.70 27.51 3.50
N GLY A 113 28.09 27.59 2.23
CA GLY A 113 27.25 28.10 1.14
C GLY A 113 25.96 27.31 0.86
N GLN A 114 25.98 25.98 1.00
CA GLN A 114 24.79 25.13 0.83
C GLN A 114 23.77 25.32 1.97
N ALA A 115 24.26 25.49 3.19
CA ALA A 115 23.44 25.71 4.38
C ALA A 115 22.68 27.05 4.28
N GLN A 116 23.30 28.06 3.66
CA GLN A 116 22.68 29.37 3.40
C GLN A 116 21.55 29.32 2.37
N GLN A 117 21.64 28.45 1.36
CA GLN A 117 20.58 28.26 0.35
C GLN A 117 19.35 27.56 0.95
N GLN A 118 19.55 26.55 1.79
CA GLN A 118 18.46 25.87 2.50
C GLN A 118 17.72 26.80 3.48
N LEU A 119 18.47 27.65 4.20
CA LEU A 119 17.87 28.69 5.04
C LEU A 119 17.00 29.67 4.25
N ALA A 120 17.44 30.07 3.06
CA ALA A 120 16.68 30.97 2.20
C ALA A 120 15.40 30.31 1.66
N LEU A 121 15.45 29.01 1.33
CA LEU A 121 14.29 28.23 0.90
C LEU A 121 13.27 28.07 2.04
N LEU A 122 13.71 27.69 3.24
CA LEU A 122 12.82 27.57 4.40
C LEU A 122 12.18 28.91 4.76
N ALA A 123 12.95 29.99 4.76
CA ALA A 123 12.43 31.35 4.96
C ALA A 123 11.38 31.74 3.90
N ALA A 124 11.60 31.36 2.63
CA ALA A 124 10.65 31.63 1.54
C ALA A 124 9.36 30.81 1.66
N VAL A 125 9.44 29.55 2.11
CA VAL A 125 8.29 28.65 2.27
C VAL A 125 7.44 29.04 3.49
N THR A 126 8.06 29.44 4.60
CA THR A 126 7.34 29.81 5.82
C THR A 126 6.93 31.28 5.88
N GLY A 127 7.48 32.12 4.99
CA GLY A 127 7.29 33.58 5.01
C GLY A 127 8.01 34.28 6.17
N GLU A 128 8.94 33.60 6.85
CA GLU A 128 9.67 34.12 8.00
C GLU A 128 11.03 34.72 7.64
N SER A 129 11.59 35.53 8.53
CA SER A 129 12.95 36.08 8.32
C SER A 129 14.03 35.00 8.48
N THR A 130 15.11 35.09 7.70
CA THR A 130 16.26 34.16 7.81
C THR A 130 16.90 34.16 9.20
N GLY A 131 16.81 35.28 9.95
CA GLY A 131 17.28 35.35 11.34
C GLY A 131 16.42 34.51 12.28
N PHE A 132 15.09 34.57 12.10
CA PHE A 132 14.15 33.75 12.85
C PHE A 132 14.35 32.26 12.58
N VAL A 133 14.44 31.86 11.30
CA VAL A 133 14.71 30.47 10.89
C VAL A 133 15.98 29.92 11.56
N ARG A 134 17.08 30.68 11.56
CA ARG A 134 18.35 30.26 12.21
C ARG A 134 18.19 30.06 13.71
N GLN A 135 17.45 30.94 14.38
CA GLN A 135 17.23 30.86 15.82
C GLN A 135 16.39 29.61 16.19
N THR A 136 15.36 29.31 15.40
CA THR A 136 14.54 28.10 15.59
C THR A 136 15.36 26.84 15.36
N LEU A 137 16.18 26.78 14.30
CA LEU A 137 17.03 25.62 14.04
C LEU A 137 18.11 25.42 15.12
N ALA A 138 18.62 26.49 15.73
CA ALA A 138 19.52 26.37 16.88
C ALA A 138 18.84 25.71 18.09
N LYS A 139 17.55 26.04 18.34
CA LYS A 139 16.76 25.39 19.38
C LYS A 139 16.53 23.90 19.07
N VAL A 140 16.22 23.56 17.82
CA VAL A 140 16.06 22.15 17.37
C VAL A 140 17.31 21.34 17.65
N GLN A 141 18.48 21.85 17.26
CA GLN A 141 19.73 21.14 17.49
C GLN A 141 20.05 20.99 18.99
N GLY A 142 19.75 22.00 19.80
CA GLY A 142 19.89 21.91 21.25
C GLY A 142 19.01 20.81 21.85
N VAL A 143 17.74 20.70 21.41
CA VAL A 143 16.84 19.63 21.84
C VAL A 143 17.34 18.26 21.36
N GLN A 144 17.78 18.13 20.11
CA GLN A 144 18.36 16.88 19.60
C GLN A 144 19.61 16.47 20.40
N GLN A 145 20.48 17.42 20.73
CA GLN A 145 21.67 17.17 21.52
C GLN A 145 21.33 16.77 22.96
N LEU A 146 20.33 17.42 23.58
CA LEU A 146 19.83 17.05 24.90
C LEU A 146 19.34 15.60 24.92
N LEU A 147 18.44 15.25 23.99
CA LEU A 147 17.87 13.91 23.88
C LEU A 147 18.96 12.88 23.61
N ARG A 148 19.92 13.20 22.74
CA ARG A 148 21.05 12.32 22.45
C ARG A 148 21.95 12.10 23.66
N LEU A 149 22.25 13.14 24.44
CA LEU A 149 23.04 13.01 25.66
C LEU A 149 22.34 12.16 26.72
N TYR A 150 21.01 12.19 26.75
CA TYR A 150 20.21 11.34 27.60
C TYR A 150 20.23 9.88 27.13
N ILE A 151 19.96 9.64 25.84
CA ILE A 151 19.95 8.31 25.22
C ILE A 151 21.35 7.66 25.28
N ASP A 152 22.41 8.41 24.97
CA ASP A 152 23.80 7.93 25.00
C ASP A 152 24.41 7.92 26.43
N GLY A 153 23.66 8.41 27.43
CA GLY A 153 24.12 8.61 28.80
C GLY A 153 24.32 7.33 29.61
N ASP A 154 23.62 6.26 29.23
CA ASP A 154 23.75 4.96 29.87
C ASP A 154 25.00 4.23 29.39
N LYS A 155 26.05 4.31 30.21
CA LYS A 155 27.30 3.58 29.97
C LYS A 155 27.07 2.10 30.19
N TYR A 156 26.89 1.36 29.10
CA TYR A 156 26.74 -0.09 29.14
C TYR A 156 27.91 -0.78 29.84
N SER A 157 27.60 -1.68 30.76
CA SER A 157 28.62 -2.56 31.32
C SER A 157 29.13 -3.52 30.22
N ASP A 158 30.44 -3.75 30.20
CA ASP A 158 31.09 -4.69 29.27
C ASP A 158 30.47 -6.10 29.36
N ARG A 159 29.98 -6.50 30.53
CA ARG A 159 29.26 -7.77 30.73
C ARG A 159 27.92 -7.81 29.98
N ARG A 160 27.14 -6.72 30.03
CA ARG A 160 25.85 -6.63 29.32
C ARG A 160 26.06 -6.64 27.81
N LEU A 161 27.03 -5.87 27.31
CA LEU A 161 27.38 -5.85 25.89
C LEU A 161 27.82 -7.22 25.38
N LYS A 162 28.68 -7.92 26.15
CA LYS A 162 29.11 -9.29 25.82
C LYS A 162 27.95 -10.28 25.82
N HIS A 163 27.02 -10.16 26.76
CA HIS A 163 25.85 -11.04 26.83
C HIS A 163 24.92 -10.85 25.64
N LEU A 164 24.59 -9.59 25.32
CA LEU A 164 23.72 -9.26 24.19
C LEU A 164 24.39 -9.59 22.85
N ALA A 165 25.67 -9.22 22.67
CA ALA A 165 26.39 -9.55 21.45
C ALA A 165 26.48 -11.06 21.24
N ARG A 166 26.68 -11.84 22.32
CA ARG A 166 26.67 -13.30 22.24
C ARG A 166 25.33 -13.82 21.74
N ARG A 167 24.20 -13.23 22.11
CA ARG A 167 22.87 -13.65 21.63
C ARG A 167 22.64 -13.22 20.18
N LEU A 168 22.88 -11.95 19.87
CA LEU A 168 22.64 -11.38 18.53
C LEU A 168 23.51 -12.05 17.46
N TYR A 169 24.80 -12.28 17.74
CA TYR A 169 25.75 -12.75 16.74
C TYR A 169 26.08 -14.24 16.86
N HIS A 170 25.29 -15.01 17.61
CA HIS A 170 25.38 -16.47 17.56
C HIS A 170 24.82 -16.94 16.22
N ARG A 171 25.67 -17.54 15.39
CA ARG A 171 25.27 -18.02 14.08
C ARG A 171 24.92 -19.50 14.16
N VAL A 172 23.78 -19.86 13.63
CA VAL A 172 23.24 -21.22 13.64
C VAL A 172 22.97 -21.66 12.21
N THR A 173 23.44 -22.84 11.81
CA THR A 173 23.10 -23.43 10.52
C THR A 173 22.07 -24.52 10.72
N VAL A 174 20.89 -24.34 10.12
CA VAL A 174 19.82 -25.34 10.16
C VAL A 174 19.46 -25.85 8.78
N ARG A 175 18.95 -27.08 8.72
CA ARG A 175 18.30 -27.63 7.53
C ARG A 175 16.80 -27.74 7.80
N PRO A 176 15.96 -26.90 7.18
CA PRO A 176 14.53 -26.91 7.44
C PRO A 176 13.74 -27.83 6.49
N VAL A 177 12.63 -28.34 6.99
CA VAL A 177 11.51 -28.95 6.24
C VAL A 177 10.26 -28.24 6.72
N VAL A 178 9.43 -27.75 5.81
CA VAL A 178 8.17 -27.08 6.13
C VAL A 178 7.04 -28.00 5.72
N ILE A 179 6.16 -28.32 6.66
CA ILE A 179 4.93 -29.09 6.42
C ILE A 179 3.78 -28.10 6.47
N GLU A 180 3.20 -27.79 5.31
CA GLU A 180 2.05 -26.89 5.19
C GLU A 180 0.76 -27.64 5.48
N ALA A 181 -0.19 -26.97 6.13
CA ALA A 181 -1.53 -27.52 6.32
C ALA A 181 -2.31 -27.54 5.01
N THR A 182 -3.04 -28.63 4.80
CA THR A 182 -3.77 -28.93 3.58
C THR A 182 -5.25 -28.57 3.71
N ALA A 183 -5.88 -28.22 2.57
CA ALA A 183 -7.31 -27.95 2.51
C ALA A 183 -8.17 -29.22 2.36
N ASP A 184 -7.56 -30.40 2.29
CA ASP A 184 -8.18 -31.71 1.98
C ASP A 184 -8.87 -32.34 3.20
N GLY A 185 -9.58 -31.52 3.98
CA GLY A 185 -10.41 -31.98 5.09
C GLY A 185 -11.77 -32.49 4.60
N GLY A 186 -12.17 -33.67 5.08
CA GLY A 186 -13.46 -34.29 4.75
C GLY A 186 -14.61 -33.91 5.71
N ARG A 187 -14.37 -32.98 6.65
CA ARG A 187 -15.38 -32.56 7.62
C ARG A 187 -16.30 -31.53 6.97
N SER A 188 -17.61 -31.68 7.20
CA SER A 188 -18.58 -30.62 6.92
C SER A 188 -18.59 -29.61 8.07
N PHE A 189 -18.40 -28.33 7.75
CA PHE A 189 -18.58 -27.23 8.70
C PHE A 189 -20.04 -26.81 8.77
N THR A 190 -20.45 -26.34 9.95
CA THR A 190 -21.77 -25.74 10.16
C THR A 190 -21.85 -24.35 9.54
N GLU A 191 -23.06 -23.90 9.20
CA GLU A 191 -23.27 -22.53 8.70
C GLU A 191 -22.77 -21.46 9.67
N GLN A 192 -22.85 -21.72 10.98
CA GLN A 192 -22.35 -20.80 12.00
C GLN A 192 -20.83 -20.67 11.96
N GLU A 193 -20.10 -21.79 11.86
CA GLU A 193 -18.62 -21.77 11.76
C GLU A 193 -18.15 -20.99 10.52
N LEU A 194 -18.86 -21.15 9.40
CA LEU A 194 -18.57 -20.40 8.17
C LEU A 194 -18.90 -18.91 8.31
N ALA A 195 -20.01 -18.57 8.97
CA ALA A 195 -20.40 -17.19 9.22
C ALA A 195 -19.42 -16.47 10.15
N ASP A 196 -18.97 -17.13 11.23
CA ASP A 196 -18.01 -16.58 12.19
C ASP A 196 -16.66 -16.30 11.52
N GLN A 197 -16.18 -17.21 10.66
CA GLN A 197 -14.97 -17.02 9.87
C GLN A 197 -15.11 -15.87 8.86
N LEU A 198 -16.26 -15.77 8.19
CA LEU A 198 -16.54 -14.68 7.27
C LEU A 198 -16.57 -13.33 7.99
N GLU A 199 -17.28 -13.22 9.11
CA GLU A 199 -17.37 -11.98 9.90
C GLU A 199 -16.00 -11.44 10.29
N LYS A 200 -15.06 -12.33 10.62
CA LYS A 200 -13.70 -11.96 11.03
C LYS A 200 -12.80 -11.46 9.89
N TYR A 201 -12.98 -11.95 8.66
CA TYR A 201 -12.06 -11.68 7.55
C TYR A 201 -12.74 -11.17 6.25
N ALA A 202 -14.02 -10.80 6.29
CA ALA A 202 -14.79 -10.36 5.12
C ALA A 202 -14.21 -9.12 4.43
N ASP A 203 -13.72 -8.16 5.21
CA ASP A 203 -13.21 -6.89 4.70
C ASP A 203 -11.74 -6.92 4.25
N ILE A 204 -11.04 -8.02 4.56
CA ILE A 204 -9.60 -8.17 4.33
C ILE A 204 -9.38 -8.81 2.96
N ALA A 205 -8.41 -8.30 2.20
CA ALA A 205 -8.05 -8.87 0.92
C ALA A 205 -7.44 -10.28 1.10
N PRO A 206 -7.72 -11.23 0.18
CA PRO A 206 -7.12 -12.55 0.22
C PRO A 206 -5.58 -12.47 0.34
N GLY A 207 -5.01 -13.19 1.31
CA GLY A 207 -3.57 -13.20 1.58
C GLY A 207 -3.05 -12.12 2.54
N GLU A 208 -3.85 -11.11 2.90
CA GLU A 208 -3.40 -10.02 3.78
C GLU A 208 -3.77 -10.22 5.25
N GLY A 209 -4.80 -11.03 5.56
CA GLY A 209 -5.22 -11.24 6.94
C GLY A 209 -4.36 -12.25 7.68
N LYS A 210 -4.60 -12.36 8.99
CA LYS A 210 -3.93 -13.37 9.85
C LYS A 210 -4.11 -14.76 9.23
N MET A 211 -3.05 -15.56 9.18
CA MET A 211 -3.01 -16.88 8.54
C MET A 211 -3.16 -16.85 6.99
N GLY A 212 -3.06 -15.66 6.38
CA GLY A 212 -3.32 -15.44 4.96
C GLY A 212 -4.81 -15.38 4.60
N PHE A 213 -5.71 -15.28 5.58
CA PHE A 213 -7.16 -15.25 5.34
C PHE A 213 -7.64 -13.89 4.86
N GLY A 214 -8.62 -13.90 3.97
CA GLY A 214 -9.26 -12.70 3.46
C GLY A 214 -10.28 -13.07 2.40
N TYR A 215 -11.48 -12.49 2.51
CA TYR A 215 -12.61 -12.83 1.64
C TYR A 215 -13.13 -11.63 0.86
N ARG A 216 -12.46 -10.47 0.93
CA ARG A 216 -12.89 -9.29 0.19
C ARG A 216 -12.89 -9.59 -1.30
N LEU A 217 -14.04 -9.39 -1.93
CA LEU A 217 -14.19 -9.61 -3.36
C LEU A 217 -13.47 -8.49 -4.11
N PRO A 218 -12.65 -8.79 -5.12
CA PRO A 218 -12.00 -7.78 -5.93
C PRO A 218 -13.02 -7.09 -6.85
N ASP A 219 -12.60 -6.08 -7.59
CA ASP A 219 -13.40 -5.53 -8.68
C ASP A 219 -13.65 -6.60 -9.74
N ARG A 220 -14.94 -6.86 -10.04
CA ARG A 220 -15.36 -7.87 -11.02
C ARG A 220 -16.28 -7.26 -12.07
N ALA A 221 -16.15 -7.73 -13.31
CA ALA A 221 -16.95 -7.24 -14.42
C ALA A 221 -17.50 -8.38 -15.28
N GLY A 222 -18.74 -8.23 -15.70
CA GLY A 222 -19.30 -9.00 -16.81
C GLY A 222 -18.95 -8.31 -18.12
N ILE A 223 -18.55 -9.09 -19.12
CA ILE A 223 -18.23 -8.56 -20.44
C ILE A 223 -18.91 -9.36 -21.54
N GLU A 224 -19.15 -8.70 -22.66
CA GLU A 224 -19.44 -9.33 -23.94
C GLU A 224 -18.43 -8.88 -24.98
N TRP A 225 -18.16 -9.74 -25.94
CA TRP A 225 -17.22 -9.44 -27.01
C TRP A 225 -17.59 -10.09 -28.34
N LEU A 226 -17.11 -9.46 -29.39
CA LEU A 226 -17.17 -9.95 -30.75
C LEU A 226 -15.75 -10.24 -31.22
N ALA A 227 -15.49 -11.48 -31.62
CA ALA A 227 -14.21 -11.90 -32.17
C ALA A 227 -14.29 -12.03 -33.70
N ILE A 228 -13.32 -11.43 -34.38
CA ILE A 228 -13.14 -11.49 -35.83
C ILE A 228 -11.79 -12.19 -36.07
N PRO A 229 -11.78 -13.52 -36.26
CA PRO A 229 -10.54 -14.27 -36.42
C PRO A 229 -9.77 -13.82 -37.67
N ALA A 230 -8.45 -13.67 -37.57
CA ALA A 230 -7.63 -13.32 -38.73
C ALA A 230 -7.65 -14.41 -39.81
N ASP A 231 -7.74 -15.67 -39.39
CA ASP A 231 -7.72 -16.83 -40.29
C ASP A 231 -8.93 -16.88 -41.21
N THR A 232 -10.12 -16.51 -40.74
CA THR A 232 -11.33 -16.49 -41.59
C THR A 232 -11.25 -15.40 -42.66
N VAL A 233 -10.64 -14.26 -42.33
CA VAL A 233 -10.37 -13.19 -43.30
C VAL A 233 -9.29 -13.62 -44.29
N ARG A 234 -8.24 -14.31 -43.80
CA ARG A 234 -7.18 -14.87 -44.63
C ARG A 234 -7.72 -15.88 -45.63
N GLU A 235 -8.57 -16.81 -45.18
CA GLU A 235 -9.21 -17.82 -46.02
C GLU A 235 -10.10 -17.18 -47.10
N MET A 236 -10.89 -16.18 -46.74
CA MET A 236 -11.70 -15.42 -47.70
C MET A 236 -10.83 -14.78 -48.79
N ILE A 237 -9.73 -14.13 -48.42
CA ILE A 237 -8.82 -13.48 -49.38
C ILE A 237 -8.10 -14.51 -50.25
N SER A 238 -7.72 -15.66 -49.67
CA SER A 238 -7.07 -16.76 -50.38
C SER A 238 -7.89 -17.26 -51.59
N ASN A 239 -9.21 -17.19 -51.47
CA ASN A 239 -10.17 -17.60 -52.50
C ASN A 239 -10.63 -16.45 -53.41
N SER A 240 -10.06 -15.25 -53.25
CA SER A 240 -10.47 -14.05 -53.99
C SER A 240 -9.65 -13.81 -55.25
N ASP A 241 -10.22 -13.05 -56.19
CA ASP A 241 -9.52 -12.61 -57.41
C ASP A 241 -8.28 -11.74 -57.15
N GLN A 242 -8.09 -11.26 -55.91
CA GLN A 242 -6.94 -10.43 -55.53
C GLN A 242 -5.63 -11.24 -55.47
N LEU A 243 -5.72 -12.58 -55.43
CA LEU A 243 -4.57 -13.48 -55.52
C LEU A 243 -4.42 -14.16 -56.89
N ASN A 244 -5.09 -13.64 -57.92
CA ASN A 244 -4.88 -14.10 -59.29
C ASN A 244 -3.45 -13.79 -59.80
N PRO A 245 -2.99 -14.45 -60.89
CA PRO A 245 -1.62 -14.29 -61.37
C PRO A 245 -1.18 -12.86 -61.70
N VAL A 246 -2.12 -11.99 -62.10
CA VAL A 246 -1.84 -10.60 -62.48
C VAL A 246 -1.52 -9.73 -61.25
N PRO A 247 -2.38 -9.64 -60.22
CA PRO A 247 -2.03 -8.99 -58.95
C PRO A 247 -0.73 -9.51 -58.33
N LEU A 248 -0.54 -10.84 -58.31
CA LEU A 248 0.67 -11.47 -57.77
C LEU A 248 1.94 -11.03 -58.51
N ARG A 249 1.95 -11.02 -59.84
CA ARG A 249 3.10 -10.53 -60.62
C ARG A 249 3.35 -9.04 -60.41
N LYS A 250 2.28 -8.25 -60.29
CA LYS A 250 2.41 -6.81 -59.99
C LYS A 250 3.06 -6.59 -58.63
N HIS A 251 2.60 -7.31 -57.61
CA HIS A 251 3.18 -7.28 -56.26
C HIS A 251 4.64 -7.72 -56.27
N TRP A 252 4.94 -8.85 -56.90
CA TRP A 252 6.32 -9.36 -57.05
C TRP A 252 7.24 -8.31 -57.66
N THR A 253 6.83 -7.69 -58.77
CA THR A 253 7.62 -6.65 -59.45
C THR A 253 7.88 -5.44 -58.56
N LEU A 254 6.88 -5.01 -57.78
CA LEU A 254 6.99 -3.85 -56.90
C LEU A 254 7.90 -4.14 -55.69
N GLU A 255 7.77 -5.30 -55.07
CA GLU A 255 8.56 -5.67 -53.89
C GLU A 255 10.00 -6.07 -54.28
N ALA A 256 10.21 -6.63 -55.48
CA ALA A 256 11.55 -6.87 -56.01
C ALA A 256 12.34 -5.57 -56.23
N ARG A 257 11.68 -4.49 -56.68
CA ARG A 257 12.30 -3.15 -56.77
C ARG A 257 12.72 -2.58 -55.42
N LYS A 258 12.10 -3.05 -54.32
CA LYS A 258 12.47 -2.69 -52.95
C LYS A 258 13.54 -3.63 -52.36
N GLY A 259 14.03 -4.60 -53.13
CA GLY A 259 15.01 -5.58 -52.70
C GLY A 259 14.46 -6.68 -51.78
N ARG A 260 13.13 -6.84 -51.66
CA ARG A 260 12.52 -7.90 -50.82
C ARG A 260 12.47 -9.27 -51.50
N PHE A 261 12.49 -9.31 -52.83
CA PHE A 261 12.46 -10.53 -53.64
C PHE A 261 13.35 -10.36 -54.87
N ASP A 262 13.75 -11.47 -55.49
CA ASP A 262 14.43 -11.43 -56.78
C ASP A 262 13.50 -10.90 -57.89
N PRO A 263 14.02 -10.17 -58.90
CA PRO A 263 13.21 -9.68 -60.01
C PRO A 263 12.51 -10.82 -60.79
N PRO A 264 11.26 -10.63 -61.23
CA PRO A 264 10.56 -11.62 -62.02
C PRO A 264 11.13 -11.75 -63.44
N ASP A 265 11.52 -12.96 -63.82
CA ASP A 265 11.85 -13.31 -65.20
C ASP A 265 10.61 -13.77 -65.99
N ALA A 266 10.69 -13.63 -67.31
CA ALA A 266 9.62 -14.03 -68.21
C ALA A 266 9.43 -15.56 -68.20
N GLY A 267 8.26 -16.02 -67.75
CA GLY A 267 7.90 -17.44 -67.74
C GLY A 267 8.10 -18.15 -66.39
N THR A 268 8.74 -17.48 -65.42
CA THR A 268 8.92 -18.04 -64.07
C THR A 268 7.58 -18.07 -63.31
N PRO A 269 7.22 -19.19 -62.65
CA PRO A 269 6.07 -19.24 -61.76
C PRO A 269 6.28 -18.32 -60.56
N VAL A 270 5.20 -17.74 -60.04
CA VAL A 270 5.28 -16.86 -58.85
C VAL A 270 5.67 -17.71 -57.64
N PRO A 271 6.73 -17.34 -56.89
CA PRO A 271 7.12 -18.06 -55.69
C PRO A 271 6.04 -18.02 -54.60
N ASP A 272 5.90 -19.09 -53.82
CA ASP A 272 4.93 -19.15 -52.73
C ASP A 272 5.16 -18.05 -51.68
N ALA A 273 6.42 -17.69 -51.39
CA ALA A 273 6.74 -16.59 -50.48
C ALA A 273 6.15 -15.24 -50.93
N VAL A 274 6.04 -14.99 -52.24
CA VAL A 274 5.43 -13.77 -52.79
C VAL A 274 3.91 -13.81 -52.62
N ARG A 275 3.30 -14.99 -52.79
CA ARG A 275 1.87 -15.20 -52.51
C ARG A 275 1.57 -14.97 -51.04
N GLU A 276 2.36 -15.55 -50.14
CA GLU A 276 2.19 -15.40 -48.69
C GLU A 276 2.35 -13.95 -48.23
N ASP A 277 3.32 -13.18 -48.76
CA ASP A 277 3.50 -11.75 -48.42
C ASP A 277 2.32 -10.90 -48.93
N LEU A 278 1.82 -11.15 -50.14
CA LEU A 278 0.62 -10.45 -50.64
C LEU A 278 -0.62 -10.82 -49.82
N LEU A 279 -0.79 -12.11 -49.51
CA LEU A 279 -1.91 -12.61 -48.70
C LEU A 279 -1.90 -11.96 -47.32
N GLU A 280 -0.76 -11.98 -46.62
CA GLU A 280 -0.63 -11.34 -45.29
C GLU A 280 -0.96 -9.84 -45.35
N ARG A 281 -0.45 -9.13 -46.36
CA ARG A 281 -0.71 -7.70 -46.54
C ARG A 281 -2.20 -7.41 -46.75
N LEU A 282 -2.84 -8.15 -47.64
CA LEU A 282 -4.27 -7.99 -47.91
C LEU A 282 -5.13 -8.38 -46.70
N THR A 283 -4.73 -9.41 -45.94
CA THR A 283 -5.40 -9.79 -44.68
C THR A 283 -5.35 -8.66 -43.67
N LEU A 284 -4.18 -8.07 -43.44
CA LEU A 284 -4.03 -6.91 -42.56
C LEU A 284 -4.88 -5.72 -43.01
N GLU A 285 -4.79 -5.35 -44.30
CA GLU A 285 -5.54 -4.22 -44.84
C GLU A 285 -7.06 -4.42 -44.72
N THR A 286 -7.52 -5.66 -44.88
CA THR A 286 -8.95 -6.01 -44.73
C THR A 286 -9.37 -6.00 -43.26
N LEU A 287 -8.57 -6.57 -42.35
CA LEU A 287 -8.82 -6.50 -40.91
C LEU A 287 -8.88 -5.04 -40.42
N ASP A 288 -7.98 -4.19 -40.88
CA ASP A 288 -7.98 -2.75 -40.54
C ASP A 288 -9.26 -2.05 -41.03
N LYS A 289 -9.77 -2.40 -42.22
CA LYS A 289 -11.03 -1.86 -42.73
C LYS A 289 -12.21 -2.33 -41.91
N ILE A 290 -12.29 -3.63 -41.62
CA ILE A 290 -13.35 -4.23 -40.80
C ILE A 290 -13.36 -3.58 -39.41
N GLU A 291 -12.20 -3.46 -38.76
CA GLU A 291 -12.06 -2.83 -37.44
C GLU A 291 -12.56 -1.39 -37.45
N ARG A 292 -12.15 -0.60 -38.46
CA ARG A 292 -12.59 0.81 -38.60
C ARG A 292 -14.10 0.90 -38.77
N THR A 293 -14.67 0.13 -39.69
CA THR A 293 -16.12 0.13 -39.94
C THR A 293 -16.90 -0.29 -38.70
N ALA A 294 -16.48 -1.35 -38.02
CA ALA A 294 -17.15 -1.82 -36.82
C ALA A 294 -17.09 -0.79 -35.69
N ASN A 295 -15.91 -0.18 -35.45
CA ASN A 295 -15.74 0.86 -34.47
C ASN A 295 -16.54 2.12 -34.82
N ASP A 296 -16.64 2.48 -36.10
CA ASP A 296 -17.43 3.62 -36.56
C ASP A 296 -18.94 3.40 -36.37
N GLN A 297 -19.46 2.20 -36.68
CA GLN A 297 -20.85 1.84 -36.39
C GLN A 297 -21.16 1.93 -34.88
N LEU A 298 -20.26 1.41 -34.04
CA LEU A 298 -20.37 1.51 -32.58
C LEU A 298 -20.26 2.96 -32.05
N ARG A 299 -19.50 3.83 -32.73
CA ARG A 299 -19.44 5.27 -32.41
C ARG A 299 -20.68 6.00 -32.89
N PHE A 300 -21.23 5.63 -34.03
CA PHE A 300 -22.41 6.24 -34.61
C PHE A 300 -23.62 6.12 -33.67
N ALA A 301 -23.80 4.95 -33.03
CA ALA A 301 -24.86 4.73 -32.05
C ALA A 301 -24.82 5.74 -30.88
N ARG A 302 -23.62 6.24 -30.51
CA ARG A 302 -23.40 7.20 -29.41
C ARG A 302 -23.50 8.66 -29.83
N ARG A 303 -23.74 8.93 -31.11
CA ARG A 303 -23.72 10.29 -31.64
C ARG A 303 -24.87 11.11 -31.04
N GLY A 304 -24.53 12.23 -30.41
CA GLY A 304 -25.50 13.13 -29.77
C GLY A 304 -25.68 12.90 -28.27
N LEU A 305 -25.02 11.91 -27.67
CA LEU A 305 -24.99 11.77 -26.21
C LEU A 305 -24.18 12.91 -25.57
N GLY A 306 -24.65 13.35 -24.40
CA GLY A 306 -23.94 14.32 -23.56
C GLY A 306 -22.70 13.69 -22.92
N LYS A 307 -21.77 14.52 -22.45
CA LYS A 307 -20.56 14.07 -21.73
C LYS A 307 -20.43 14.77 -20.39
N ARG A 308 -20.11 14.01 -19.35
CA ARG A 308 -19.78 14.53 -18.01
C ARG A 308 -18.55 13.85 -17.46
N GLY A 309 -17.53 14.64 -17.14
CA GLY A 309 -16.25 14.12 -16.61
C GLY A 309 -15.53 13.17 -17.57
N GLY A 310 -15.65 13.36 -18.88
CA GLY A 310 -15.03 12.51 -19.90
C GLY A 310 -15.82 11.25 -20.28
N TYR A 311 -16.88 10.92 -19.55
CA TYR A 311 -17.76 9.78 -19.78
C TYR A 311 -19.05 10.18 -20.50
N GLU A 312 -19.64 9.25 -21.26
CA GLU A 312 -20.92 9.42 -21.93
C GLU A 312 -22.07 9.38 -20.90
N GLU A 313 -22.99 10.32 -21.00
CA GLU A 313 -24.26 10.32 -20.24
C GLU A 313 -25.26 9.41 -20.97
N LEU A 314 -25.54 8.25 -20.39
CA LEU A 314 -26.41 7.25 -20.98
C LEU A 314 -27.88 7.51 -20.60
N PRO A 315 -28.82 7.48 -21.57
CA PRO A 315 -30.25 7.51 -21.28
C PRO A 315 -30.71 6.26 -20.51
N ASP A 316 -31.85 6.36 -19.81
CA ASP A 316 -32.49 5.21 -19.17
C ASP A 316 -32.80 4.11 -20.20
N GLY A 317 -32.46 2.86 -19.88
CA GLY A 317 -32.66 1.72 -20.79
C GLY A 317 -31.68 1.64 -21.97
N TRP A 318 -30.58 2.40 -21.94
CA TRP A 318 -29.54 2.32 -22.97
C TRP A 318 -28.96 0.90 -23.14
N ALA A 319 -29.09 0.34 -24.33
CA ALA A 319 -28.52 -0.96 -24.70
C ALA A 319 -27.42 -0.87 -25.79
N GLY A 320 -27.20 0.33 -26.36
CA GLY A 320 -26.28 0.53 -27.49
C GLY A 320 -26.61 -0.36 -28.71
N LEU A 321 -25.65 -0.50 -29.63
CA LEU A 321 -25.74 -1.43 -30.75
C LEU A 321 -25.49 -2.87 -30.28
N SER A 322 -26.29 -3.82 -30.74
CA SER A 322 -26.07 -5.25 -30.49
C SER A 322 -24.83 -5.76 -31.24
N PHE A 323 -23.96 -6.51 -30.57
CA PHE A 323 -22.80 -7.13 -31.20
C PHE A 323 -23.19 -8.27 -32.14
N GLN A 324 -24.32 -8.95 -31.89
CA GLN A 324 -24.86 -9.96 -32.80
C GLN A 324 -25.34 -9.32 -34.12
N GLN A 325 -26.04 -8.17 -34.05
CA GLN A 325 -26.43 -7.43 -35.25
C GLN A 325 -25.20 -6.92 -36.00
N LEU A 326 -24.22 -6.37 -35.27
CA LEU A 326 -22.94 -5.94 -35.85
C LEU A 326 -22.22 -7.09 -36.56
N ALA A 327 -22.24 -8.30 -36.01
CA ALA A 327 -21.65 -9.48 -36.64
C ALA A 327 -22.31 -9.79 -37.99
N LEU A 328 -23.65 -9.74 -38.06
CA LEU A 328 -24.42 -9.96 -39.28
C LEU A 328 -24.14 -8.88 -40.33
N ASP A 329 -24.07 -7.61 -39.92
CA ASP A 329 -23.79 -6.49 -40.80
C ASP A 329 -22.38 -6.62 -41.41
N LEU A 330 -21.37 -6.95 -40.59
CA LEU A 330 -19.99 -7.16 -41.05
C LEU A 330 -19.86 -8.38 -41.96
N GLN A 331 -20.55 -9.48 -41.66
CA GLN A 331 -20.61 -10.65 -42.55
C GLN A 331 -21.18 -10.25 -43.91
N SER A 332 -22.30 -9.54 -43.94
CA SER A 332 -22.95 -9.14 -45.19
C SER A 332 -22.11 -8.13 -45.98
N GLU A 333 -21.42 -7.21 -45.31
CA GLU A 333 -20.63 -6.17 -45.96
C GLU A 333 -19.31 -6.70 -46.55
N TYR A 334 -18.62 -7.58 -45.81
CA TYR A 334 -17.28 -8.06 -46.17
C TYR A 334 -17.23 -9.48 -46.73
N GLY A 335 -18.33 -10.23 -46.69
CA GLY A 335 -18.38 -11.61 -47.17
C GLY A 335 -17.51 -12.58 -46.35
N ILE A 336 -17.29 -12.26 -45.06
CA ILE A 336 -16.49 -13.08 -44.15
C ILE A 336 -17.35 -14.12 -43.43
N ALA A 337 -16.72 -15.14 -42.84
CA ALA A 337 -17.40 -16.00 -41.88
C ALA A 337 -18.00 -15.16 -40.73
N LEU A 338 -19.15 -15.58 -40.20
CA LEU A 338 -19.86 -14.83 -39.16
C LEU A 338 -18.92 -14.60 -37.96
N PRO A 339 -18.65 -13.35 -37.56
CA PRO A 339 -17.87 -13.06 -36.35
C PRO A 339 -18.48 -13.71 -35.10
N HIS A 340 -17.64 -14.20 -34.20
CA HIS A 340 -18.08 -14.97 -33.04
C HIS A 340 -18.46 -14.03 -31.89
N TYR A 341 -19.74 -14.01 -31.54
CA TYR A 341 -20.23 -13.35 -30.33
C TYR A 341 -20.07 -14.26 -29.11
N LYS A 342 -19.46 -13.75 -28.05
CA LYS A 342 -19.32 -14.42 -26.75
C LYS A 342 -19.68 -13.43 -25.63
N ALA A 343 -20.19 -13.94 -24.51
CA ALA A 343 -20.50 -13.16 -23.32
C ALA A 343 -20.32 -13.99 -22.05
N THR A 344 -19.98 -13.34 -20.94
CA THR A 344 -19.90 -14.00 -19.62
C THR A 344 -21.27 -14.32 -19.02
N GLY A 345 -22.36 -13.81 -19.62
CA GLY A 345 -23.72 -13.99 -19.12
C GLY A 345 -23.91 -13.28 -17.78
N SER A 346 -24.41 -13.99 -16.76
CA SER A 346 -24.53 -13.50 -15.38
C SER A 346 -23.22 -13.63 -14.59
N GLY A 347 -22.19 -14.27 -15.15
CA GLY A 347 -20.88 -14.40 -14.52
C GLY A 347 -20.12 -13.07 -14.52
N LEU A 348 -19.58 -12.71 -13.35
CA LEU A 348 -18.69 -11.57 -13.17
C LEU A 348 -17.27 -12.12 -13.00
N LEU A 349 -16.32 -11.57 -13.77
CA LEU A 349 -14.94 -12.02 -13.78
C LEU A 349 -14.03 -11.02 -13.09
N ALA A 350 -13.13 -11.52 -12.25
CA ALA A 350 -12.01 -10.79 -11.66
C ALA A 350 -10.86 -10.62 -12.68
N GLY A 351 -9.85 -9.84 -12.30
CA GLY A 351 -8.71 -9.50 -13.17
C GLY A 351 -7.97 -10.70 -13.76
N ASP A 352 -7.73 -11.74 -12.97
CA ASP A 352 -7.01 -12.94 -13.41
C ASP A 352 -7.88 -13.82 -14.32
N GLU A 353 -9.16 -13.99 -13.98
CA GLU A 353 -10.12 -14.73 -14.82
C GLU A 353 -10.32 -14.05 -16.19
N LEU A 354 -10.31 -12.72 -16.25
CA LEU A 354 -10.35 -11.98 -17.51
C LEU A 354 -9.15 -12.29 -18.42
N ARG A 355 -7.97 -12.55 -17.84
CA ARG A 355 -6.74 -12.87 -18.59
C ARG A 355 -6.77 -14.29 -19.16
N GLU A 356 -7.48 -15.20 -18.50
CA GLU A 356 -7.63 -16.60 -18.92
C GLU A 356 -8.64 -16.78 -20.08
N LEU A 357 -9.39 -15.73 -20.44
CA LEU A 357 -10.31 -15.78 -21.57
C LEU A 357 -9.58 -16.05 -22.88
N GLU A 358 -9.98 -17.13 -23.56
CA GLU A 358 -9.42 -17.55 -24.84
C GLU A 358 -9.44 -16.40 -25.89
N GLY A 359 -8.24 -16.05 -26.37
CA GLY A 359 -7.99 -15.01 -27.37
C GLY A 359 -8.07 -13.59 -26.79
N ILE A 360 -9.26 -13.17 -26.33
CA ILE A 360 -9.44 -11.77 -25.91
C ILE A 360 -8.68 -11.42 -24.61
N GLY A 361 -8.42 -12.39 -23.73
CA GLY A 361 -7.74 -12.17 -22.45
C GLY A 361 -6.31 -11.64 -22.60
N THR A 362 -5.64 -11.96 -23.71
CA THR A 362 -4.30 -11.46 -24.06
C THR A 362 -4.32 -10.31 -25.07
N ALA A 363 -5.50 -9.90 -25.54
CA ALA A 363 -5.64 -8.87 -26.55
C ALA A 363 -5.41 -7.44 -25.98
N ASN A 364 -4.83 -6.57 -26.81
CA ASN A 364 -4.39 -5.23 -26.41
C ASN A 364 -4.88 -4.15 -27.37
N SER A 365 -4.96 -2.90 -26.89
CA SER A 365 -5.28 -1.72 -27.69
C SER A 365 -4.14 -0.70 -27.68
N ASN A 366 -3.83 -0.14 -28.85
CA ASN A 366 -2.88 0.97 -29.00
C ASN A 366 -3.58 2.34 -29.12
N LYS A 367 -4.89 2.41 -28.79
CA LYS A 367 -5.68 3.65 -28.96
C LYS A 367 -5.21 4.80 -28.06
N PHE A 368 -4.62 4.49 -26.91
CA PHE A 368 -4.32 5.46 -25.86
C PHE A 368 -2.83 5.82 -25.74
N GLY A 369 -1.99 5.35 -26.66
CA GLY A 369 -0.55 5.65 -26.64
C GLY A 369 0.28 4.63 -27.41
N GLN A 370 1.61 4.75 -27.32
CA GLN A 370 2.54 3.78 -27.90
C GLN A 370 2.61 2.48 -27.10
N ALA A 371 2.34 2.53 -25.79
CA ALA A 371 2.25 1.34 -24.95
C ALA A 371 0.87 0.69 -25.15
N PRO A 372 0.81 -0.59 -25.56
CA PRO A 372 -0.45 -1.33 -25.63
C PRO A 372 -1.11 -1.43 -24.24
N VAL A 373 -2.42 -1.26 -24.19
CA VAL A 373 -3.23 -1.43 -22.97
C VAL A 373 -4.06 -2.70 -23.11
N SER A 374 -3.94 -3.63 -22.16
CA SER A 374 -4.64 -4.92 -22.20
C SER A 374 -6.12 -4.82 -21.88
N LEU A 375 -6.90 -5.83 -22.26
CA LEU A 375 -8.31 -5.97 -21.87
C LEU A 375 -8.48 -5.78 -20.36
N THR A 376 -7.71 -6.51 -19.53
CA THR A 376 -7.82 -6.46 -18.07
C THR A 376 -7.64 -5.05 -17.54
N THR A 377 -6.62 -4.31 -18.00
CA THR A 377 -6.39 -2.93 -17.57
C THR A 377 -7.51 -1.99 -18.01
N LEU A 378 -8.11 -2.20 -19.19
CA LEU A 378 -9.24 -1.39 -19.65
C LEU A 378 -10.51 -1.67 -18.84
N VAL A 379 -10.79 -2.94 -18.55
CA VAL A 379 -12.00 -3.35 -17.81
C VAL A 379 -11.92 -2.93 -16.35
N LEU A 380 -10.80 -3.20 -15.66
CA LEU A 380 -10.60 -2.78 -14.27
C LEU A 380 -10.36 -1.27 -14.14
N GLY A 381 -9.94 -0.61 -15.21
CA GLY A 381 -9.85 0.85 -15.30
C GLY A 381 -11.17 1.55 -15.65
N ALA A 382 -12.31 0.85 -15.59
CA ALA A 382 -13.60 1.43 -15.91
C ALA A 382 -14.08 2.45 -14.86
N LYS A 383 -14.97 3.35 -15.27
CA LYS A 383 -15.61 4.36 -14.41
C LYS A 383 -16.15 3.80 -13.09
N ALA A 384 -16.75 2.61 -13.14
CA ALA A 384 -17.35 1.96 -11.96
C ALA A 384 -16.32 1.67 -10.86
N PHE A 385 -15.06 1.41 -11.24
CA PHE A 385 -13.96 1.08 -10.34
C PHE A 385 -13.05 2.29 -10.05
N GLY A 386 -13.51 3.52 -10.30
CA GLY A 386 -12.72 4.73 -10.07
C GLY A 386 -11.77 5.11 -11.21
N GLY A 387 -11.99 4.58 -12.41
CA GLY A 387 -11.19 4.85 -13.61
C GLY A 387 -11.00 6.33 -13.99
N SER A 388 -9.96 6.60 -14.77
CA SER A 388 -9.61 7.95 -15.24
C SER A 388 -10.31 8.34 -16.54
N ALA A 389 -10.71 9.62 -16.65
CA ALA A 389 -11.28 10.20 -17.86
C ALA A 389 -10.34 10.17 -19.09
N VAL A 390 -9.03 9.92 -18.89
CA VAL A 390 -8.04 9.78 -19.98
C VAL A 390 -8.30 8.52 -20.80
N ILE A 391 -8.72 7.44 -20.15
CA ILE A 391 -9.12 6.17 -20.79
C ILE A 391 -10.59 5.96 -20.42
N PRO A 392 -11.54 6.59 -21.14
CA PRO A 392 -12.95 6.63 -20.74
C PRO A 392 -13.65 5.29 -21.05
N ILE A 393 -13.43 4.29 -20.19
CA ILE A 393 -14.13 3.00 -20.22
C ILE A 393 -15.29 3.04 -19.23
N GLN A 394 -16.47 2.59 -19.64
CA GLN A 394 -17.65 2.53 -18.78
C GLN A 394 -18.58 1.39 -19.20
N GLN A 395 -19.40 0.92 -18.25
CA GLN A 395 -20.47 -0.05 -18.52
C GLN A 395 -21.44 0.44 -19.59
N GLY A 396 -21.91 -0.48 -20.44
CA GLY A 396 -22.90 -0.20 -21.50
C GLY A 396 -22.34 0.50 -22.74
N VAL A 397 -21.05 0.87 -22.73
CA VAL A 397 -20.36 1.53 -23.85
C VAL A 397 -19.28 0.62 -24.39
N SER A 398 -19.20 0.50 -25.71
CA SER A 398 -18.13 -0.28 -26.35
C SER A 398 -16.75 0.35 -26.09
N GLY A 399 -15.82 -0.52 -25.71
CA GLY A 399 -14.42 -0.21 -25.54
C GLY A 399 -13.71 0.06 -26.88
N PRO A 400 -12.41 0.36 -26.85
CA PRO A 400 -11.61 0.38 -28.07
C PRO A 400 -11.51 -1.01 -28.70
N PRO A 401 -11.21 -1.09 -30.01
CA PRO A 401 -10.83 -2.36 -30.61
C PRO A 401 -9.51 -2.87 -29.99
N LEU A 402 -9.44 -4.20 -29.87
CA LEU A 402 -8.30 -4.94 -29.35
C LEU A 402 -7.77 -5.89 -30.43
N ARG A 403 -6.48 -6.21 -30.35
CA ARG A 403 -5.83 -7.23 -31.16
C ARG A 403 -4.98 -8.15 -30.31
N ASP A 404 -5.01 -9.42 -30.64
CA ASP A 404 -4.11 -10.43 -30.06
C ASP A 404 -2.91 -10.69 -30.98
N THR A 405 -2.00 -11.55 -30.54
CA THR A 405 -0.78 -11.96 -31.24
C THR A 405 -1.07 -12.56 -32.64
N ASP A 406 -2.16 -13.30 -32.78
CA ASP A 406 -2.65 -13.85 -34.07
C ASP A 406 -3.31 -12.81 -34.98
N ARG A 407 -3.32 -11.53 -34.56
CA ARG A 407 -3.91 -10.38 -35.27
C ARG A 407 -5.42 -10.41 -35.43
N SER A 408 -6.10 -11.36 -34.82
CA SER A 408 -7.56 -11.37 -34.65
C SER A 408 -8.01 -10.09 -33.97
N VAL A 409 -9.14 -9.55 -34.43
CA VAL A 409 -9.71 -8.30 -33.92
C VAL A 409 -10.83 -8.62 -32.94
N TYR A 410 -10.81 -7.95 -31.79
CA TYR A 410 -11.83 -8.09 -30.76
C TYR A 410 -12.47 -6.74 -30.44
N LEU A 411 -13.79 -6.75 -30.29
CA LEU A 411 -14.57 -5.62 -29.79
C LEU A 411 -15.21 -6.07 -28.48
N PHE A 412 -15.18 -5.24 -27.45
CA PHE A 412 -15.74 -5.61 -26.15
C PHE A 412 -16.63 -4.50 -25.58
N ARG A 413 -17.51 -4.90 -24.66
CA ARG A 413 -18.33 -4.01 -23.84
C ARG A 413 -18.50 -4.62 -22.46
N ILE A 414 -18.44 -3.77 -21.44
CA ILE A 414 -18.76 -4.15 -20.06
C ILE A 414 -20.28 -4.17 -19.91
N THR A 415 -20.83 -5.30 -19.49
CA THR A 415 -22.28 -5.53 -19.32
C THR A 415 -22.73 -5.34 -17.88
N ALA A 416 -21.89 -5.71 -16.92
CA ALA A 416 -22.14 -5.60 -15.47
C ALA A 416 -20.84 -5.28 -14.71
N THR A 417 -20.96 -4.66 -13.54
CA THR A 417 -19.83 -4.32 -12.68
C THR A 417 -20.21 -4.57 -11.22
N ASP A 418 -19.29 -5.14 -10.45
CA ASP A 418 -19.37 -5.29 -9.00
C ASP A 418 -18.06 -4.78 -8.41
N THR A 419 -18.15 -3.66 -7.68
CA THR A 419 -17.00 -2.98 -7.08
C THR A 419 -16.48 -3.76 -5.88
N SER A 420 -15.20 -3.65 -5.58
CA SER A 420 -14.59 -4.36 -4.45
C SER A 420 -15.34 -4.09 -3.14
N ARG A 421 -15.81 -5.18 -2.54
CA ARG A 421 -16.65 -5.17 -1.35
C ARG A 421 -16.47 -6.47 -0.54
N PRO A 422 -16.83 -6.47 0.75
CA PRO A 422 -17.00 -7.71 1.49
C PRO A 422 -18.12 -8.57 0.88
N PRO A 423 -18.03 -9.92 0.98
CA PRO A 423 -19.13 -10.81 0.69
C PRO A 423 -20.33 -10.52 1.59
N THR A 424 -21.53 -10.63 1.04
CA THR A 424 -22.78 -10.39 1.80
C THR A 424 -23.39 -11.68 2.35
N ALA A 425 -22.96 -12.82 1.84
CA ALA A 425 -23.43 -14.14 2.25
C ALA A 425 -22.29 -15.16 2.15
N VAL A 426 -22.35 -16.21 2.99
CA VAL A 426 -21.42 -17.34 2.98
C VAL A 426 -21.36 -17.99 1.59
N ASP A 427 -22.48 -18.10 0.89
CA ASP A 427 -22.54 -18.73 -0.43
C ASP A 427 -21.68 -18.04 -1.50
N GLU A 428 -21.34 -16.75 -1.36
CA GLU A 428 -20.46 -16.06 -2.31
C GLU A 428 -19.00 -16.55 -2.24
N VAL A 429 -18.57 -17.10 -1.10
CA VAL A 429 -17.17 -17.50 -0.83
C VAL A 429 -17.07 -18.85 -0.10
N ARG A 430 -18.11 -19.67 -0.16
CA ARG A 430 -18.25 -20.91 0.62
C ARG A 430 -17.09 -21.87 0.41
N ASP A 431 -16.69 -22.09 -0.83
CA ASP A 431 -15.61 -23.01 -1.16
C ASP A 431 -14.27 -22.56 -0.56
N GLN A 432 -14.02 -21.25 -0.57
CA GLN A 432 -12.83 -20.65 0.05
C GLN A 432 -12.87 -20.76 1.59
N LEU A 433 -14.02 -20.49 2.21
CA LEU A 433 -14.21 -20.63 3.66
C LEU A 433 -13.99 -22.08 4.12
N VAL A 434 -14.55 -23.05 3.41
CA VAL A 434 -14.38 -24.48 3.73
C VAL A 434 -12.92 -24.89 3.59
N ALA A 435 -12.23 -24.47 2.52
CA ALA A 435 -10.82 -24.75 2.33
C ALA A 435 -9.97 -24.16 3.47
N ASP A 436 -10.25 -22.93 3.89
CA ASP A 436 -9.52 -22.25 4.96
C ASP A 436 -9.73 -22.91 6.32
N LEU A 437 -10.97 -23.27 6.67
CA LEU A 437 -11.25 -23.98 7.93
C LEU A 437 -10.64 -25.38 7.94
N ASN A 438 -10.62 -26.08 6.80
CA ASN A 438 -9.91 -27.35 6.68
C ASN A 438 -8.40 -27.17 6.92
N ARG A 439 -7.78 -26.11 6.39
CA ARG A 439 -6.37 -25.78 6.66
C ARG A 439 -6.12 -25.54 8.15
N VAL A 440 -7.03 -24.84 8.85
CA VAL A 440 -6.92 -24.64 10.31
C VAL A 440 -6.98 -25.97 11.06
N GLU A 441 -7.93 -26.85 10.71
CA GLU A 441 -8.07 -28.15 11.38
C GLU A 441 -6.85 -29.05 11.14
N ASP A 442 -6.33 -29.08 9.91
CA ASP A 442 -5.11 -29.84 9.60
C ASP A 442 -3.89 -29.26 10.34
N TYR A 443 -3.76 -27.95 10.41
CA TYR A 443 -2.71 -27.30 11.21
C TYR A 443 -2.78 -27.68 12.70
N GLN A 444 -3.99 -27.70 13.28
CA GLN A 444 -4.19 -28.15 14.66
C GLN A 444 -3.78 -29.61 14.85
N ARG A 445 -4.10 -30.48 13.89
CA ARG A 445 -3.69 -31.89 13.88
C ARG A 445 -2.18 -32.05 13.76
N LEU A 446 -1.52 -31.27 12.89
CA LEU A 446 -0.06 -31.25 12.77
C LEU A 446 0.60 -30.82 14.08
N THR A 447 0.08 -29.77 14.71
CA THR A 447 0.59 -29.26 15.98
C THR A 447 0.39 -30.26 17.12
N ALA A 448 -0.77 -30.91 17.20
CA ALA A 448 -1.03 -31.96 18.19
C ALA A 448 -0.11 -33.18 18.00
N ASN A 449 0.26 -33.47 16.74
CA ASN A 449 1.16 -34.56 16.37
C ASN A 449 2.64 -34.15 16.33
N ALA A 450 3.00 -32.92 16.71
CA ALA A 450 4.36 -32.39 16.57
C ALA A 450 5.43 -33.29 17.23
N GLN A 451 5.11 -33.89 18.38
CA GLN A 451 6.02 -34.80 19.07
C GLN A 451 6.21 -36.13 18.32
N SER A 452 5.16 -36.66 17.69
CA SER A 452 5.25 -37.86 16.85
C SER A 452 6.05 -37.56 15.57
N ILE A 453 5.82 -36.39 14.97
CA ILE A 453 6.56 -35.92 13.79
C ILE A 453 8.05 -35.77 14.12
N ARG A 454 8.37 -35.22 15.29
CA ARG A 454 9.74 -35.14 15.79
C ARG A 454 10.39 -36.51 15.92
N GLN A 455 9.67 -37.51 16.47
CA GLN A 455 10.20 -38.87 16.61
C GLN A 455 10.52 -39.51 15.25
N VAL A 456 9.66 -39.34 14.25
CA VAL A 456 9.93 -39.81 12.88
C VAL A 456 11.16 -39.10 12.29
N ALA A 457 11.25 -37.79 12.45
CA ALA A 457 12.40 -37.02 11.97
C ALA A 457 13.73 -37.43 12.60
N VAL A 458 13.71 -37.81 13.89
CA VAL A 458 14.87 -38.31 14.63
C VAL A 458 15.24 -39.73 14.20
N ALA A 459 14.26 -40.62 14.05
CA ALA A 459 14.49 -42.03 13.74
C ALA A 459 14.85 -42.27 12.26
N ASP A 460 14.10 -41.67 11.35
CA ASP A 460 14.15 -41.96 9.91
C ASP A 460 14.77 -40.81 9.10
N GLY A 461 14.97 -39.65 9.71
CA GLY A 461 15.59 -38.47 9.11
C GLY A 461 14.62 -37.57 8.33
N LEU A 462 15.09 -36.35 8.03
CA LEU A 462 14.29 -35.32 7.36
C LEU A 462 13.80 -35.69 5.95
N LEU A 463 14.53 -36.53 5.22
CA LEU A 463 14.12 -36.95 3.86
C LEU A 463 12.92 -37.88 3.89
N ALA A 464 12.89 -38.84 4.83
CA ALA A 464 11.76 -39.74 5.01
C ALA A 464 10.50 -38.96 5.41
N LEU A 465 10.66 -38.01 6.33
CA LEU A 465 9.59 -37.09 6.70
C LEU A 465 9.09 -36.28 5.49
N ALA A 466 10.00 -35.73 4.69
CA ALA A 466 9.64 -34.94 3.53
C ALA A 466 8.82 -35.77 2.51
N MET A 467 9.22 -37.02 2.27
CA MET A 467 8.45 -37.94 1.41
C MET A 467 7.08 -38.31 1.98
N GLN A 468 6.96 -38.46 3.31
CA GLN A 468 5.70 -38.80 3.97
C GLN A 468 4.64 -37.70 3.82
N TYR A 469 5.08 -36.44 3.84
CA TYR A 469 4.21 -35.25 3.78
C TYR A 469 4.23 -34.56 2.41
N ASP A 470 4.76 -35.22 1.38
CA ASP A 470 4.91 -34.68 0.00
C ASP A 470 5.54 -33.27 -0.04
N THR A 471 6.56 -33.06 0.78
CA THR A 471 7.32 -31.80 0.88
C THR A 471 8.79 -32.02 0.51
N ALA A 472 9.58 -30.94 0.51
CA ALA A 472 10.99 -30.95 0.17
C ALA A 472 11.88 -30.55 1.35
N VAL A 473 13.06 -31.18 1.42
CA VAL A 473 14.11 -30.75 2.34
C VAL A 473 14.82 -29.53 1.76
N ALA A 474 14.73 -28.40 2.44
CA ALA A 474 15.35 -27.16 1.98
C ALA A 474 16.89 -27.18 2.17
N ALA A 475 17.55 -26.26 1.48
CA ALA A 475 19.00 -26.07 1.63
C ALA A 475 19.36 -25.58 3.05
N PRO A 476 20.58 -25.91 3.54
CA PRO A 476 21.07 -25.37 4.81
C PRO A 476 21.04 -23.84 4.82
N THR A 477 20.45 -23.27 5.87
CA THR A 477 20.26 -21.83 6.03
C THR A 477 20.99 -21.36 7.29
N ASN A 478 21.71 -20.25 7.17
CA ASN A 478 22.39 -19.62 8.30
C ASN A 478 21.46 -18.58 8.94
N LEU A 479 21.23 -18.74 10.22
CA LEU A 479 20.40 -17.88 11.05
C LEU A 479 21.27 -17.14 12.04
N THR A 480 21.04 -15.83 12.17
CA THR A 480 21.71 -14.96 13.12
C THR A 480 20.69 -13.91 13.56
N LEU A 481 20.54 -13.72 14.87
CA LEU A 481 19.58 -12.75 15.41
C LEU A 481 19.94 -11.30 15.02
N GLY A 482 18.93 -10.47 14.80
CA GLY A 482 19.10 -9.07 14.42
C GLY A 482 19.57 -8.82 12.98
N PHE A 483 19.76 -9.88 12.18
CA PHE A 483 19.86 -9.82 10.73
C PHE A 483 18.57 -10.35 10.11
N SER A 484 18.18 -9.81 8.95
CA SER A 484 17.04 -10.31 8.18
C SER A 484 17.33 -11.70 7.61
N ALA A 485 17.16 -12.74 8.42
CA ALA A 485 17.27 -14.13 8.02
C ALA A 485 15.89 -14.62 7.56
N SER A 486 15.82 -15.08 6.31
CA SER A 486 14.61 -15.67 5.74
C SER A 486 14.71 -17.19 5.78
N LEU A 487 13.66 -17.84 6.29
CA LEU A 487 13.53 -19.28 6.30
C LEU A 487 12.84 -19.75 5.00
N PRO A 488 13.41 -20.72 4.26
CA PRO A 488 12.77 -21.27 3.07
C PRO A 488 11.36 -21.79 3.38
N GLY A 489 10.36 -21.37 2.60
CA GLY A 489 8.95 -21.74 2.77
C GLY A 489 8.19 -20.94 3.84
N ILE A 490 8.87 -20.14 4.67
CA ILE A 490 8.22 -19.34 5.73
C ILE A 490 8.39 -17.84 5.49
N GLY A 491 9.58 -17.41 5.06
CA GLY A 491 9.93 -16.00 4.92
C GLY A 491 10.64 -15.45 6.15
N LEU A 492 10.46 -14.15 6.40
CA LEU A 492 11.04 -13.45 7.54
C LEU A 492 10.17 -13.68 8.78
N ASN A 493 10.68 -14.42 9.76
CA ASN A 493 10.00 -14.60 11.04
C ASN A 493 11.04 -14.57 12.17
N GLU A 494 11.09 -13.45 12.90
CA GLU A 494 12.12 -13.20 13.92
C GLU A 494 11.92 -14.08 15.16
N GLU A 495 10.68 -14.29 15.59
CA GLU A 495 10.34 -15.15 16.74
C GLU A 495 10.81 -16.59 16.52
N LEU A 496 10.63 -17.11 15.30
CA LEU A 496 11.05 -18.46 14.93
C LEU A 496 12.58 -18.59 14.89
N VAL A 497 13.26 -17.57 14.37
CA VAL A 497 14.73 -17.49 14.38
C VAL A 497 15.26 -17.42 15.80
N GLU A 498 14.63 -16.62 16.67
CA GLU A 498 14.97 -16.48 18.09
C GLU A 498 14.84 -17.81 18.82
N ALA A 499 13.73 -18.52 18.65
CA ALA A 499 13.52 -19.83 19.25
C ALA A 499 14.59 -20.86 18.83
N ILE A 500 14.99 -20.88 17.55
CA ILE A 500 16.03 -21.77 17.05
C ILE A 500 17.40 -21.41 17.64
N VAL A 501 17.73 -20.12 17.67
CA VAL A 501 19.03 -19.64 18.18
C VAL A 501 19.14 -19.87 19.68
N ASP A 502 18.09 -19.59 20.45
CA ASP A 502 18.06 -19.80 21.90
C ASP A 502 18.19 -21.30 22.24
N HIS A 503 17.52 -22.19 21.49
CA HIS A 503 17.71 -23.64 21.63
C HIS A 503 19.15 -24.06 21.36
N ALA A 504 19.75 -23.60 20.25
CA ALA A 504 21.15 -23.89 19.94
C ALA A 504 22.11 -23.38 21.02
N MET A 505 21.83 -22.19 21.59
CA MET A 505 22.64 -21.60 22.64
C MET A 505 22.61 -22.36 23.97
N ALA A 506 21.54 -23.12 24.23
CA ALA A 506 21.35 -23.97 25.40
C ALA A 506 22.09 -25.33 25.32
N LEU A 507 22.49 -25.75 24.12
CA LEU A 507 23.22 -27.00 23.91
C LEU A 507 24.66 -26.94 24.45
N PRO A 508 25.26 -28.10 24.79
CA PRO A 508 26.68 -28.20 25.14
C PRO A 508 27.57 -27.62 24.03
N ARG A 509 28.61 -26.88 24.44
CA ARG A 509 29.51 -26.14 23.50
C ARG A 509 30.87 -26.80 23.35
N ASP A 510 31.15 -27.74 24.23
CA ASP A 510 32.36 -28.56 24.28
C ASP A 510 32.30 -29.76 23.33
N ILE A 511 31.13 -30.02 22.74
CA ILE A 511 30.86 -31.11 21.81
C ILE A 511 30.47 -30.49 20.46
N ALA A 512 30.99 -31.03 19.35
CA ALA A 512 30.57 -30.60 18.02
C ALA A 512 29.10 -30.97 17.79
N VAL A 513 28.34 -30.09 17.12
CA VAL A 513 26.91 -30.33 16.84
C VAL A 513 26.67 -31.67 16.14
N ALA A 514 27.61 -32.10 15.29
CA ALA A 514 27.54 -33.36 14.59
C ALA A 514 27.53 -34.59 15.52
N ASP A 515 28.11 -34.48 16.71
CA ASP A 515 28.25 -35.55 17.70
C ASP A 515 27.16 -35.52 18.78
N LEU A 516 26.30 -34.49 18.79
CA LEU A 516 25.14 -34.42 19.68
C LEU A 516 24.08 -35.46 19.28
N PRO A 517 23.28 -35.98 20.24
CA PRO A 517 22.14 -36.84 19.94
C PRO A 517 21.18 -36.19 18.95
N GLU A 518 20.63 -36.95 18.00
CA GLU A 518 19.67 -36.41 17.01
C GLU A 518 18.44 -35.78 17.67
N GLU A 519 18.01 -36.29 18.82
CA GLU A 519 16.92 -35.70 19.59
C GLU A 519 17.19 -34.24 19.96
N GLU A 520 18.43 -33.89 20.33
CA GLU A 520 18.81 -32.51 20.69
C GLU A 520 18.96 -31.60 19.47
N ARG A 521 19.16 -32.20 18.29
CA ARG A 521 19.42 -31.50 17.03
C ARG A 521 18.17 -31.24 16.21
N VAL A 522 17.07 -31.97 16.45
CA VAL A 522 15.82 -31.81 15.71
C VAL A 522 14.80 -31.03 16.53
N LEU A 523 14.37 -29.89 15.99
CA LEU A 523 13.33 -29.04 16.52
C LEU A 523 12.08 -29.13 15.66
N VAL A 524 10.92 -29.02 16.29
CA VAL A 524 9.63 -28.90 15.63
C VAL A 524 8.92 -27.67 16.21
N LEU A 525 8.65 -26.69 15.36
CA LEU A 525 8.12 -25.39 15.76
C LEU A 525 6.86 -25.07 14.95
N PRO A 526 5.72 -24.78 15.61
CA PRO A 526 4.50 -24.37 14.93
C PRO A 526 4.63 -22.95 14.39
N VAL A 527 4.11 -22.71 13.19
CA VAL A 527 4.12 -21.41 12.50
C VAL A 527 2.69 -21.04 12.14
N GLU A 528 2.03 -20.32 13.06
CA GLU A 528 0.61 -19.98 12.94
C GLU A 528 0.33 -19.10 11.72
N GLU A 529 1.20 -18.15 11.42
CA GLU A 529 1.03 -17.17 10.33
C GLU A 529 0.87 -17.81 8.94
N ASN A 530 1.49 -18.98 8.72
CA ASN A 530 1.43 -19.71 7.45
C ASN A 530 0.68 -21.03 7.58
N LEU A 531 0.07 -21.33 8.75
CA LEU A 531 -0.54 -22.62 9.06
C LEU A 531 0.39 -23.80 8.72
N SER A 532 1.64 -23.71 9.16
CA SER A 532 2.66 -24.71 8.83
C SER A 532 3.44 -25.15 10.06
N LEU A 533 4.08 -26.32 9.95
CA LEU A 533 4.95 -26.87 10.98
C LEU A 533 6.38 -26.91 10.44
N LEU A 534 7.27 -26.14 11.07
CA LEU A 534 8.69 -26.16 10.76
C LEU A 534 9.36 -27.32 11.49
N VAL A 535 10.04 -28.21 10.74
CA VAL A 535 10.97 -29.18 11.29
C VAL A 535 12.39 -28.79 10.89
N ALA A 536 13.19 -28.37 11.86
CA ALA A 536 14.55 -27.90 11.63
C ALA A 536 15.57 -28.84 12.27
N ARG A 537 16.56 -29.28 11.49
CA ARG A 537 17.73 -29.99 12.02
C ARG A 537 18.92 -29.06 12.13
N LEU A 538 19.50 -28.99 13.32
CA LEU A 538 20.72 -28.27 13.61
C LEU A 538 21.92 -28.99 12.98
N MET A 539 22.60 -28.28 12.09
CA MET A 539 23.75 -28.78 11.33
C MET A 539 25.06 -28.33 11.97
N ASP A 540 25.14 -27.04 12.32
CA ASP A 540 26.33 -26.41 12.90
C ASP A 540 25.95 -25.19 13.74
N GLN A 541 26.84 -24.78 14.64
CA GLN A 541 26.73 -23.52 15.37
C GLN A 541 28.10 -22.85 15.48
N THR A 542 28.16 -21.56 15.18
CA THR A 542 29.37 -20.74 15.33
C THR A 542 29.14 -19.71 16.43
N PRO A 543 29.72 -19.90 17.63
CA PRO A 543 29.63 -18.91 18.69
C PRO A 543 30.45 -17.66 18.36
N LEU A 544 30.04 -16.52 18.92
CA LEU A 544 30.79 -15.28 18.80
C LEU A 544 32.16 -15.39 19.52
N THR A 545 33.25 -15.19 18.77
CA THR A 545 34.61 -15.15 19.35
C THR A 545 34.96 -13.77 19.89
N GLN A 546 36.01 -13.67 20.70
CA GLN A 546 36.48 -12.39 21.23
C GLN A 546 36.97 -11.46 20.11
N GLU A 547 37.65 -11.98 19.08
CA GLU A 547 38.13 -11.15 17.97
C GLU A 547 36.97 -10.54 17.18
N ILE A 548 35.92 -11.33 16.93
CA ILE A 548 34.73 -10.87 16.22
C ILE A 548 33.95 -9.86 17.08
N PHE A 549 33.82 -10.11 18.39
CA PHE A 549 33.20 -9.16 19.32
C PHE A 549 33.92 -7.81 19.33
N GLN A 550 35.25 -7.79 19.42
CA GLN A 550 36.04 -6.55 19.37
C GLN A 550 35.84 -5.81 18.05
N THR A 551 35.78 -6.56 16.95
CA THR A 551 35.50 -6.00 15.61
C THR A 551 34.13 -5.34 15.58
N TYR A 552 33.07 -5.99 16.08
CA TYR A 552 31.72 -5.43 16.10
C TYR A 552 31.56 -4.25 17.06
N MET A 553 32.27 -4.27 18.19
CA MET A 553 32.36 -3.15 19.12
C MET A 553 33.02 -1.93 18.50
N GLN A 554 34.06 -2.12 17.68
CA GLN A 554 34.74 -1.04 16.94
C GLN A 554 33.82 -0.39 15.90
N TYR A 555 32.98 -1.19 15.23
CA TYR A 555 32.00 -0.69 14.25
C TYR A 555 30.70 -0.16 14.87
N GLY A 556 30.53 -0.22 16.20
CA GLY A 556 29.34 0.29 16.89
C GLY A 556 28.08 -0.56 16.72
N LEU A 557 28.18 -1.76 16.11
CA LEU A 557 27.02 -2.56 15.70
C LEU A 557 26.25 -3.15 16.88
N VAL A 558 26.96 -3.54 17.94
CA VAL A 558 26.37 -4.07 19.18
C VAL A 558 25.63 -2.94 19.92
N GLN A 559 26.25 -1.77 20.02
CA GLN A 559 25.69 -0.61 20.69
C GLN A 559 24.44 -0.10 19.97
N SER A 560 24.45 -0.07 18.62
CA SER A 560 23.28 0.38 17.85
C SER A 560 22.05 -0.52 18.02
N LYS A 561 22.24 -1.85 18.14
CA LYS A 561 21.13 -2.79 18.36
C LYS A 561 20.64 -2.77 19.80
N LEU A 562 21.54 -2.62 20.77
CA LEU A 562 21.18 -2.43 22.19
C LEU A 562 20.37 -1.14 22.38
N LEU A 563 20.80 -0.03 21.76
CA LEU A 563 20.06 1.22 21.76
C LEU A 563 18.68 1.08 21.11
N ALA A 564 18.54 0.32 20.02
CA ALA A 564 17.24 0.09 19.39
C ALA A 564 16.29 -0.73 20.28
N ASP A 565 16.81 -1.76 20.95
CA ASP A 565 16.07 -2.62 21.87
C ASP A 565 15.66 -1.87 23.15
N GLU A 566 16.56 -1.02 23.68
CA GLU A 566 16.30 -0.21 24.87
C GLU A 566 15.49 1.05 24.60
N VAL A 567 15.59 1.71 23.45
CA VAL A 567 14.66 2.79 23.09
C VAL A 567 13.22 2.26 22.99
N ALA A 568 13.05 0.98 22.69
CA ALA A 568 11.76 0.30 22.81
C ALA A 568 11.36 0.00 24.27
N THR A 569 12.30 -0.02 25.22
CA THR A 569 12.04 -0.35 26.64
C THR A 569 11.98 0.87 27.58
N ASP A 570 12.86 1.85 27.41
CA ASP A 570 12.89 3.16 28.07
C ASP A 570 12.34 4.21 27.11
N ASP A 571 11.01 4.35 27.12
CA ASP A 571 10.30 5.37 26.34
C ASP A 571 10.80 6.78 26.72
N PRO A 572 11.52 7.50 25.85
CA PRO A 572 11.99 8.85 26.15
C PRO A 572 10.83 9.83 26.40
N LYS A 573 9.59 9.48 26.05
CA LYS A 573 8.39 10.22 26.45
C LYS A 573 8.12 10.17 27.96
N LYS A 574 8.60 9.17 28.70
CA LYS A 574 8.45 9.15 30.18
C LYS A 574 9.21 10.29 30.84
N GLU A 575 10.37 10.66 30.31
CA GLU A 575 11.27 11.64 30.93
C GLU A 575 11.28 13.00 30.23
N PHE A 576 11.01 13.02 28.92
CA PHE A 576 10.90 14.24 28.11
C PHE A 576 9.50 14.45 27.54
N GLY A 577 8.48 13.69 27.96
CA GLY A 577 7.10 13.95 27.59
C GLY A 577 6.55 15.23 28.21
N PHE A 578 5.42 15.68 27.69
CA PHE A 578 4.80 16.94 28.13
C PHE A 578 4.53 16.96 29.64
N GLU A 579 3.94 15.89 30.19
CA GLU A 579 3.58 15.82 31.61
C GLU A 579 4.81 15.89 32.52
N ALA A 580 5.84 15.09 32.22
CA ALA A 580 7.09 15.06 32.96
C ALA A 580 7.80 16.42 32.97
N LEU A 581 7.87 17.09 31.81
CA LEU A 581 8.46 18.42 31.71
C LEU A 581 7.59 19.50 32.36
N ALA A 582 6.27 19.41 32.24
CA ALA A 582 5.36 20.36 32.86
C ALA A 582 5.45 20.30 34.39
N GLU A 583 5.54 19.10 34.96
CA GLU A 583 5.78 18.90 36.38
C GLU A 583 7.16 19.45 36.81
N ARG A 584 8.23 19.06 36.10
CA ARG A 584 9.61 19.47 36.38
C ARG A 584 9.76 20.99 36.42
N HIS A 585 9.13 21.68 35.47
CA HIS A 585 9.19 23.14 35.33
C HIS A 585 8.08 23.89 36.07
N ALA A 586 7.17 23.20 36.79
CA ALA A 586 5.96 23.79 37.36
C ALA A 586 5.16 24.65 36.36
N PHE A 587 5.00 24.13 35.14
CA PHE A 587 4.26 24.79 34.06
C PHE A 587 2.76 24.75 34.31
N LYS A 588 2.09 25.91 34.20
CA LYS A 588 0.62 26.01 34.35
C LYS A 588 0.03 26.93 33.29
N LEU A 589 -0.99 26.45 32.57
CA LEU A 589 -1.79 27.26 31.66
C LEU A 589 -2.75 28.16 32.46
N THR A 590 -2.92 29.40 32.00
CA THR A 590 -3.76 30.40 32.68
C THR A 590 -5.27 30.19 32.39
N ARG A 591 -5.59 29.45 31.32
CA ARG A 591 -6.94 28.96 30.98
C ARG A 591 -6.88 27.47 30.64
N PRO A 592 -7.65 26.61 31.34
CA PRO A 592 -7.68 25.17 31.04
C PRO A 592 -8.43 24.83 29.74
N ASP A 593 -9.35 25.68 29.26
CA ASP A 593 -10.11 25.46 28.01
C ASP A 593 -9.29 25.73 26.73
N ASP A 594 -8.08 26.28 26.84
CA ASP A 594 -7.13 26.45 25.72
C ASP A 594 -6.17 25.25 25.58
N ALA A 595 -6.35 24.18 26.37
CA ALA A 595 -5.66 22.92 26.15
C ALA A 595 -6.20 22.29 24.85
N PRO A 596 -5.34 21.96 23.86
CA PRO A 596 -5.77 21.14 22.74
C PRO A 596 -6.36 19.85 23.30
N THR A 597 -7.60 19.52 22.90
CA THR A 597 -8.24 18.23 23.16
C THR A 597 -7.23 17.13 22.88
N THR A 598 -6.82 16.44 23.95
CA THR A 598 -6.18 15.15 23.84
C THR A 598 -7.14 14.24 23.09
N GLN A 599 -6.80 13.84 21.86
CA GLN A 599 -7.30 12.57 21.38
C GLN A 599 -6.75 11.52 22.35
N PRO A 600 -7.59 10.64 22.91
CA PRO A 600 -7.09 9.57 23.76
C PRO A 600 -6.12 8.72 22.93
N ASP A 601 -4.94 8.44 23.49
CA ASP A 601 -4.06 7.40 22.98
C ASP A 601 -4.85 6.09 22.87
N GLU A 602 -5.02 5.58 21.65
CA GLU A 602 -5.58 4.24 21.37
C GLU A 602 -4.66 3.09 21.85
N SER A 603 -3.71 3.33 22.77
CA SER A 603 -2.83 2.30 23.32
C SER A 603 -3.13 1.88 24.76
N THR A 604 -4.23 2.34 25.36
CA THR A 604 -4.63 1.90 26.72
C THR A 604 -6.08 1.40 26.85
N ALA A 605 -6.70 0.96 25.74
CA ALA A 605 -8.02 0.32 25.75
C ALA A 605 -7.99 -1.22 25.65
N GLU A 606 -6.83 -1.87 25.75
CA GLU A 606 -6.72 -3.33 25.90
C GLU A 606 -5.96 -3.72 27.18
N ALA A 607 -6.48 -3.28 28.32
CA ALA A 607 -6.17 -3.87 29.61
C ALA A 607 -7.38 -3.72 30.52
N GLY A 608 -8.50 -4.34 30.14
CA GLY A 608 -9.74 -4.24 30.89
C GLY A 608 -11.00 -4.74 30.20
N MET A 609 -10.94 -5.84 29.44
CA MET A 609 -12.02 -6.82 29.33
C MET A 609 -11.43 -8.22 29.22
#